data_AF-A0A350VX44-F1
#
_entry.id   AF-A0A350VX44-F1
#
_cell.length_a   1.000
_cell.length_b   1.000
_cell.length_c   1.000
_cell.angle_alpha   90.00
_cell.angle_beta   90.00
_cell.angle_gamma   90.00
#
_symmetry.space_group_name_H-M   'P 1'
#
loop_
_entity.id
_entity.type
_entity.pdbx_description
1 polymer ?
#
loop_
_entity_poly.entity_id
_entity_poly.type
_entity_poly.pdbx_seq_one_letter_code
_entity_poly.pdbx_strand_id
1 'polypeptide(L)'
;MLREGDLNEISDGRLYTLNDLVRADCQDCTGCSACCHGMGNSIVLTPYDVCLLTNNLSCSFEQLITGRVELSVIDGLILPSLKMTGDMEQCSFLDENGRCSIHSFRPGICRLFPLGRIYDENGFKYFLQTGECLNNHRTKIKVEKWLDTPDIEKNERFIWEWHELLKKLRNATKADPDYESAKKRNIMLLQIFYFTPYSIEAFYSQIEERMALI
;
A
#
# COMPACT_ATOMS: atom_id res chain seq x y z
N MET A 1 -0.61 7.23 4.30
CA MET A 1 -0.20 8.58 4.72
C MET A 1 -1.30 9.55 4.27
N LEU A 2 -1.78 10.41 5.17
CA LEU A 2 -2.67 11.51 4.79
C LEU A 2 -1.79 12.68 4.35
N ARG A 3 -2.06 13.26 3.18
CA ARG A 3 -1.37 14.45 2.71
C ARG A 3 -2.37 15.61 2.69
N GLU A 4 -2.03 16.68 3.38
CA GLU A 4 -2.71 17.97 3.26
C GLU A 4 -2.11 18.74 2.07
N GLY A 5 -2.94 19.32 1.22
CA GLY A 5 -2.51 20.07 0.03
C GLY A 5 -3.55 20.08 -1.09
N ASP A 6 -3.36 20.96 -2.08
CA ASP A 6 -4.21 20.96 -3.28
C ASP A 6 -3.76 19.83 -4.21
N LEU A 7 -4.71 18.99 -4.63
CA LEU A 7 -4.49 17.92 -5.58
C LEU A 7 -3.84 18.43 -6.89
N ASN A 8 -4.13 19.67 -7.29
CA ASN A 8 -3.57 20.30 -8.48
C ASN A 8 -2.05 20.55 -8.39
N GLU A 9 -1.47 20.61 -7.18
CA GLU A 9 -0.03 20.82 -7.00
C GLU A 9 0.79 19.58 -7.36
N ILE A 10 0.16 18.39 -7.32
CA ILE A 10 0.87 17.11 -7.46
C ILE A 10 0.34 16.23 -8.58
N SER A 11 -0.78 16.60 -9.18
CA SER A 11 -1.46 15.81 -10.20
C SER A 11 -1.68 16.56 -11.50
N ASP A 12 -2.27 15.90 -12.49
CA ASP A 12 -2.75 16.53 -13.72
C ASP A 12 -4.16 17.15 -13.59
N GLY A 13 -4.66 17.29 -12.36
CA GLY A 13 -5.97 17.88 -12.04
C GLY A 13 -7.15 16.99 -12.40
N ARG A 14 -6.93 15.73 -12.77
CA ARG A 14 -7.98 14.79 -13.19
C ARG A 14 -8.18 13.67 -12.19
N LEU A 15 -9.42 13.22 -12.12
CA LEU A 15 -9.83 12.06 -11.35
C LEU A 15 -10.23 10.93 -12.31
N TYR A 16 -9.79 9.73 -11.98
CA TYR A 16 -9.95 8.55 -12.81
C TYR A 16 -10.66 7.44 -12.06
N THR A 17 -11.39 6.63 -12.80
CA THR A 17 -11.99 5.35 -12.40
C THR A 17 -11.27 4.21 -13.12
N LEU A 18 -11.58 2.96 -12.77
CA LEU A 18 -11.03 1.77 -13.42
C LEU A 18 -11.16 1.79 -14.95
N ASN A 19 -12.21 2.42 -15.47
CA ASN A 19 -12.53 2.44 -16.89
C ASN A 19 -11.83 3.54 -17.71
N ASP A 20 -11.15 4.47 -17.03
CA ASP A 20 -10.54 5.61 -17.70
C ASP A 20 -9.14 5.30 -18.26
N LEU A 21 -8.76 6.05 -19.30
CA LEU A 21 -7.41 6.05 -19.85
C LEU A 21 -6.54 7.11 -19.16
N VAL A 22 -5.39 6.70 -18.67
CA VAL A 22 -4.43 7.56 -17.97
C VAL A 22 -3.00 7.34 -18.51
N ARG A 23 -2.16 8.38 -18.47
CA ARG A 23 -0.74 8.29 -18.86
C ARG A 23 0.13 7.75 -17.72
N ALA A 24 -0.18 6.54 -17.25
CA ALA A 24 0.50 5.90 -16.12
C ALA A 24 1.56 4.88 -16.53
N ASP A 25 1.48 4.34 -17.75
CA ASP A 25 2.37 3.27 -18.19
C ASP A 25 3.82 3.77 -18.30
N CYS A 26 4.64 3.35 -17.34
CA CYS A 26 6.05 3.72 -17.20
C CYS A 26 7.00 2.59 -17.62
N GLN A 27 6.52 1.62 -18.41
CA GLN A 27 7.27 0.45 -18.87
C GLN A 27 7.82 -0.40 -17.72
N ASP A 28 6.98 -0.70 -16.73
CA ASP A 28 7.30 -1.61 -15.63
C ASP A 28 8.58 -1.26 -14.87
N CYS A 29 8.83 0.04 -14.63
CA CYS A 29 10.06 0.52 -13.98
C CYS A 29 11.37 0.08 -14.70
N THR A 30 11.30 -0.24 -16.00
CA THR A 30 12.46 -0.75 -16.72
C THR A 30 13.51 0.32 -16.93
N GLY A 31 14.72 0.06 -16.44
CA GLY A 31 15.82 1.02 -16.45
C GLY A 31 15.65 2.19 -15.47
N CYS A 32 14.68 2.13 -14.54
CA CYS A 32 14.44 3.16 -13.53
C CYS A 32 14.12 2.55 -12.17
N SER A 33 14.74 3.06 -11.11
CA SER A 33 14.51 2.63 -9.71
C SER A 33 14.31 3.81 -8.76
N ALA A 34 14.05 5.02 -9.29
CA ALA A 34 13.98 6.24 -8.49
C ALA A 34 12.93 6.15 -7.36
N CYS A 35 11.74 5.60 -7.64
CA CYS A 35 10.68 5.41 -6.64
C CYS A 35 10.93 4.23 -5.67
N CYS A 36 12.07 3.54 -5.79
CA CYS A 36 12.51 2.49 -4.86
C CYS A 36 13.60 2.99 -3.89
N HIS A 37 13.94 4.27 -3.90
CA HIS A 37 14.93 4.89 -3.01
C HIS A 37 14.30 6.03 -2.21
N GLY A 38 14.81 6.29 -1.01
CA GLY A 38 14.40 7.46 -0.21
C GLY A 38 12.93 7.45 0.20
N MET A 39 12.29 6.28 0.22
CA MET A 39 10.85 6.16 0.50
C MET A 39 10.55 6.12 2.01
N GLY A 40 11.58 6.03 2.87
CA GLY A 40 11.42 5.88 4.32
C GLY A 40 10.40 4.77 4.66
N ASN A 41 9.38 5.11 5.44
CA ASN A 41 8.28 4.21 5.82
C ASN A 41 6.98 4.45 5.02
N SER A 42 7.04 5.15 3.89
CA SER A 42 5.85 5.53 3.12
C SER A 42 5.14 4.36 2.44
N ILE A 43 5.85 3.25 2.21
CA ILE A 43 5.30 2.02 1.59
C ILE A 43 4.64 1.15 2.67
N VAL A 44 3.53 1.63 3.20
CA VAL A 44 2.71 0.91 4.18
C VAL A 44 2.01 -0.25 3.52
N LEU A 45 2.14 -1.44 4.12
CA LEU A 45 1.53 -2.67 3.64
C LEU A 45 0.11 -2.81 4.19
N THR A 46 -0.81 -3.21 3.32
CA THR A 46 -2.12 -3.70 3.71
C THR A 46 -2.05 -5.19 4.09
N PRO A 47 -3.09 -5.74 4.74
CA PRO A 47 -3.20 -7.19 4.95
C PRO A 47 -3.12 -8.00 3.64
N TYR A 48 -3.64 -7.46 2.54
CA TYR A 48 -3.55 -8.11 1.22
C TYR A 48 -2.11 -8.16 0.71
N ASP A 49 -1.35 -7.08 0.91
CA ASP A 49 0.07 -7.04 0.52
C ASP A 49 0.88 -8.07 1.30
N VAL A 50 0.65 -8.18 2.61
CA VAL A 50 1.32 -9.19 3.43
C VAL A 50 0.92 -10.59 2.98
N CYS A 51 -0.36 -10.87 2.71
CA CYS A 51 -0.82 -12.15 2.19
C CYS A 51 -0.11 -12.52 0.87
N LEU A 52 -0.03 -11.59 -0.08
CA LEU A 52 0.67 -11.78 -1.35
C LEU A 52 2.16 -12.08 -1.13
N LEU A 53 2.84 -11.31 -0.28
CA LEU A 53 4.25 -11.49 0.01
C LEU A 53 4.53 -12.84 0.67
N THR A 54 3.79 -13.19 1.72
CA THR A 54 3.99 -14.46 2.45
C THR A 54 3.71 -15.66 1.55
N ASN A 55 2.70 -15.59 0.69
CA ASN A 55 2.35 -16.68 -0.21
C ASN A 55 3.39 -16.87 -1.32
N ASN A 56 3.81 -15.79 -2.00
CA ASN A 56 4.75 -15.89 -3.11
C ASN A 56 6.19 -16.16 -2.66
N LEU A 57 6.58 -15.70 -1.47
CA LEU A 57 7.91 -15.94 -0.92
C LEU A 57 7.98 -17.21 -0.05
N SER A 58 6.85 -17.88 0.17
CA SER A 58 6.75 -19.07 1.02
C SER A 58 7.36 -18.85 2.42
N CYS A 59 7.03 -17.71 3.04
CA CYS A 59 7.57 -17.31 4.33
C CYS A 59 6.47 -16.77 5.25
N SER A 60 6.71 -16.77 6.57
CA SER A 60 5.80 -16.17 7.55
C SER A 60 5.95 -14.65 7.60
N PHE A 61 4.99 -13.97 8.23
CA PHE A 61 5.07 -12.52 8.45
C PHE A 61 6.23 -12.15 9.39
N GLU A 62 6.52 -12.98 10.40
CA GLU A 62 7.69 -12.83 11.27
C GLU A 62 8.98 -12.83 10.44
N GLN A 63 9.11 -13.77 9.49
CA GLN A 63 10.27 -13.84 8.62
C GLN A 63 10.39 -12.59 7.73
N LEU A 64 9.28 -12.02 7.25
CA LEU A 64 9.30 -10.74 6.54
C LEU A 64 9.87 -9.62 7.43
N ILE A 65 9.44 -9.53 8.69
CA ILE A 65 9.92 -8.51 9.64
C ILE A 65 11.42 -8.60 9.90
N THR A 66 12.02 -9.81 9.85
CA THR A 66 13.47 -9.96 10.11
C THR A 66 14.36 -9.24 9.09
N GLY A 67 13.87 -8.92 7.90
CA GLY A 67 14.72 -8.34 6.86
C GLY A 67 14.07 -7.47 5.79
N ARG A 68 12.78 -7.67 5.48
CA ARG A 68 12.12 -7.02 4.34
C ARG A 68 11.04 -6.01 4.74
N VAL A 69 10.49 -6.17 5.94
CA VAL A 69 9.41 -5.36 6.49
C VAL A 69 9.84 -4.81 7.83
N GLU A 70 9.36 -3.64 8.19
CA GLU A 70 9.50 -3.06 9.52
C GLU A 70 8.12 -2.63 10.05
N LEU A 71 8.00 -2.48 11.36
CA LEU A 71 6.78 -1.98 11.99
C LEU A 71 6.96 -0.50 12.30
N SER A 72 6.16 0.34 11.64
CA SER A 72 6.24 1.80 11.72
C SER A 72 5.03 2.37 12.46
N VAL A 73 5.26 3.43 13.24
CA VAL A 73 4.15 4.22 13.83
C VAL A 73 3.67 5.24 12.82
N ILE A 74 2.41 5.15 12.42
CA ILE A 74 1.78 5.98 11.39
C ILE A 74 0.44 6.46 11.93
N ASP A 75 0.35 7.76 12.21
CA ASP A 75 -0.83 8.40 12.80
C ASP A 75 -1.31 7.72 14.11
N GLY A 76 -0.37 7.22 14.92
CA GLY A 76 -0.65 6.52 16.18
C GLY A 76 -0.93 5.01 16.06
N LEU A 77 -0.95 4.48 14.83
CA LEU A 77 -1.09 3.04 14.57
C LEU A 77 0.27 2.41 14.25
N ILE A 78 0.52 1.19 14.72
CA ILE A 78 1.67 0.38 14.34
C ILE A 78 1.27 -0.44 13.12
N LEU A 79 1.86 -0.11 11.97
CA LEU A 79 1.57 -0.76 10.69
C LEU A 79 2.87 -1.24 10.02
N PRO A 80 2.85 -2.37 9.30
CA PRO A 80 4.01 -2.80 8.54
C PRO A 80 4.29 -1.88 7.36
N SER A 81 5.55 -1.58 7.11
CA SER A 81 6.04 -0.91 5.90
C SER A 81 7.21 -1.69 5.29
N LEU A 82 7.42 -1.55 3.97
CA LEU A 82 8.66 -2.08 3.39
C LEU A 82 9.87 -1.39 4.01
N LYS A 83 10.89 -2.18 4.31
CA LYS A 83 12.13 -1.68 4.88
C LYS A 83 13.00 -1.04 3.81
N MET A 84 13.58 0.12 4.11
CA MET A 84 14.65 0.72 3.32
C MET A 84 16.02 0.33 3.92
N THR A 85 17.04 0.14 3.08
CA THR A 85 18.33 -0.42 3.47
C THR A 85 19.49 0.37 2.87
N GLY A 86 20.64 0.37 3.58
CA GLY A 86 21.86 1.02 3.13
C GLY A 86 21.77 2.55 3.09
N ASP A 87 22.90 3.19 2.72
CA ASP A 87 23.04 4.64 2.74
C ASP A 87 22.17 5.36 1.68
N MET A 88 21.76 4.64 0.64
CA MET A 88 20.88 5.16 -0.42
C MET A 88 19.39 4.98 -0.10
N GLU A 89 19.05 4.46 1.08
CA GLU A 89 17.67 4.14 1.48
C GLU A 89 16.91 3.34 0.41
N GLN A 90 17.57 2.32 -0.15
CA GLN A 90 16.97 1.48 -1.18
C GLN A 90 15.98 0.48 -0.59
N CYS A 91 14.87 0.25 -1.27
CA CYS A 91 13.89 -0.77 -0.92
C CYS A 91 14.56 -2.12 -0.72
N SER A 92 14.21 -2.83 0.34
CA SER A 92 14.77 -4.14 0.65
C SER A 92 14.55 -5.19 -0.45
N PHE A 93 13.66 -4.97 -1.42
CA PHE A 93 13.41 -5.84 -2.57
C PHE A 93 14.03 -5.34 -3.88
N LEU A 94 14.80 -4.25 -3.86
CA LEU A 94 15.56 -3.80 -5.01
C LEU A 94 16.80 -4.69 -5.17
N ASP A 95 16.98 -5.28 -6.35
CA ASP A 95 18.16 -6.06 -6.68
C ASP A 95 19.33 -5.20 -7.16
N GLU A 96 20.49 -5.82 -7.36
CA GLU A 96 21.72 -5.16 -7.81
C GLU A 96 21.62 -4.55 -9.21
N ASN A 97 20.64 -4.95 -10.02
CA ASN A 97 20.36 -4.39 -11.34
C ASN A 97 19.37 -3.22 -11.27
N GLY A 98 18.98 -2.79 -10.07
CA GLY A 98 17.97 -1.75 -9.88
C GLY A 98 16.56 -2.23 -10.25
N ARG A 99 16.27 -3.54 -10.17
CA ARG A 99 14.96 -4.11 -10.45
C ARG A 99 14.32 -4.65 -9.18
N CYS A 100 13.01 -4.43 -9.05
CA CYS A 100 12.24 -4.98 -7.94
C CYS A 100 12.12 -6.50 -8.10
N SER A 101 12.70 -7.28 -7.17
CA SER A 101 12.71 -8.74 -7.21
C SER A 101 11.33 -9.37 -7.03
N ILE A 102 10.36 -8.59 -6.57
CA ILE A 102 8.96 -9.00 -6.35
C ILE A 102 8.01 -8.28 -7.31
N HIS A 103 8.50 -7.75 -8.43
CA HIS A 103 7.73 -6.86 -9.30
C HIS A 103 6.36 -7.44 -9.71
N SER A 104 6.27 -8.74 -9.97
CA SER A 104 5.02 -9.43 -10.36
C SER A 104 3.96 -9.43 -9.25
N PHE A 105 4.34 -9.45 -7.98
CA PHE A 105 3.45 -9.45 -6.81
C PHE A 105 3.76 -8.31 -5.83
N ARG A 106 4.22 -7.17 -6.36
CA ARG A 106 4.56 -5.98 -5.57
C ARG A 106 3.35 -5.43 -4.81
N PRO A 107 3.55 -4.79 -3.64
CA PRO A 107 2.45 -4.21 -2.86
C PRO A 107 1.59 -3.23 -3.67
N GLY A 108 0.32 -3.11 -3.30
CA GLY A 108 -0.68 -2.32 -4.00
C GLY A 108 -0.29 -0.86 -4.18
N ILE A 109 0.44 -0.25 -3.23
CA ILE A 109 0.93 1.12 -3.38
C ILE A 109 2.05 1.24 -4.44
N CYS A 110 2.95 0.25 -4.53
CA CYS A 110 3.98 0.17 -5.56
C CYS A 110 3.38 -0.18 -6.93
N ARG A 111 2.28 -0.96 -6.96
CA ARG A 111 1.50 -1.25 -8.16
C ARG A 111 0.80 -0.01 -8.69
N LEU A 112 0.24 0.77 -7.78
CA LEU A 112 -0.56 1.95 -8.06
C LEU A 112 0.30 3.06 -8.70
N PHE A 113 1.50 3.31 -8.17
CA PHE A 113 2.40 4.36 -8.65
C PHE A 113 2.59 4.30 -10.19
N PRO A 114 2.50 5.41 -10.94
CA PRO A 114 2.45 6.81 -10.49
C PRO A 114 1.07 7.32 -10.11
N LEU A 115 0.04 6.47 -10.10
CA LEU A 115 -1.26 6.87 -9.59
C LEU A 115 -1.22 7.04 -8.07
N GLY A 116 -2.13 7.86 -7.57
CA GLY A 116 -2.51 7.93 -6.17
C GLY A 116 -4.00 7.67 -6.02
N ARG A 117 -4.49 7.58 -4.77
CA ARG A 117 -5.91 7.50 -4.44
C ARG A 117 -6.33 8.72 -3.65
N ILE A 118 -7.47 9.30 -4.01
CA ILE A 118 -8.16 10.33 -3.22
C ILE A 118 -9.47 9.74 -2.72
N TYR A 119 -9.68 9.81 -1.42
CA TYR A 119 -10.81 9.18 -0.72
C TYR A 119 -11.90 10.21 -0.44
N ASP A 120 -13.16 9.79 -0.60
CA ASP A 120 -14.34 10.54 -0.20
C ASP A 120 -15.29 9.65 0.62
N GLU A 121 -16.48 10.16 0.95
CA GLU A 121 -17.47 9.43 1.75
C GLU A 121 -18.07 8.19 1.06
N ASN A 122 -17.96 8.10 -0.27
CA ASN A 122 -18.58 7.04 -1.09
C ASN A 122 -17.54 6.07 -1.69
N GLY A 123 -16.25 6.31 -1.51
CA GLY A 123 -15.21 5.46 -2.07
C GLY A 123 -13.89 6.19 -2.24
N PHE A 124 -13.22 5.90 -3.35
CA PHE A 124 -12.05 6.66 -3.78
C PHE A 124 -11.99 6.75 -5.31
N LYS A 125 -11.24 7.73 -5.79
CA LYS A 125 -10.84 7.85 -7.19
C LYS A 125 -9.33 7.84 -7.31
N TYR A 126 -8.84 7.59 -8.51
CA TYR A 126 -7.43 7.64 -8.82
C TYR A 126 -7.04 9.03 -9.34
N PHE A 127 -5.81 9.44 -9.12
CA PHE A 127 -5.22 10.63 -9.73
C PHE A 127 -3.81 10.32 -10.22
N LEU A 128 -3.35 10.98 -11.28
CA LEU A 128 -1.99 10.77 -11.81
C LEU A 128 -1.02 11.76 -11.18
N GLN A 129 0.04 11.26 -10.53
CA GLN A 129 1.12 12.13 -10.05
C GLN A 129 2.02 12.57 -11.22
N THR A 130 2.27 13.87 -11.35
CA THR A 130 2.97 14.43 -12.52
C THR A 130 4.47 14.64 -12.27
N GLY A 131 4.88 14.97 -11.04
CA GLY A 131 6.27 15.26 -10.67
C GLY A 131 7.08 14.08 -10.14
N GLU A 132 6.42 13.04 -9.61
CA GLU A 132 7.10 11.99 -8.83
C GLU A 132 7.79 10.93 -9.71
N CYS A 133 7.25 10.64 -10.90
CA CYS A 133 7.82 9.65 -11.81
C CYS A 133 8.73 10.31 -12.85
N LEU A 134 10.03 10.00 -12.78
CA LEU A 134 11.05 10.53 -13.68
C LEU A 134 10.89 10.09 -15.15
N ASN A 135 10.12 9.04 -15.42
CA ASN A 135 9.80 8.66 -16.79
C ASN A 135 8.80 9.66 -17.37
N ASN A 136 9.26 10.58 -18.21
CA ASN A 136 8.45 11.59 -18.89
C ASN A 136 7.78 11.10 -20.19
N HIS A 137 8.07 9.87 -20.63
CA HIS A 137 7.54 9.28 -21.86
C HIS A 137 6.44 8.24 -21.61
N ARG A 138 5.59 8.49 -20.60
CA ARG A 138 4.48 7.58 -20.23
C ARG A 138 3.42 7.47 -21.32
N THR A 139 2.98 6.24 -21.59
CA THR A 139 1.93 5.89 -22.55
C THR A 139 0.57 5.80 -21.88
N LYS A 140 -0.51 5.89 -22.68
CA LYS A 140 -1.88 5.74 -22.19
C LYS A 140 -2.19 4.26 -21.93
N ILE A 141 -2.79 3.99 -20.78
CA ILE A 141 -3.28 2.67 -20.38
C ILE A 141 -4.60 2.82 -19.61
N LYS A 142 -5.46 1.81 -19.66
CA LYS A 142 -6.67 1.74 -18.85
C LYS A 142 -6.26 1.52 -17.37
N VAL A 143 -6.86 2.24 -16.43
CA VAL A 143 -6.50 2.13 -15.00
C VAL A 143 -6.58 0.68 -14.50
N GLU A 144 -7.66 -0.03 -14.80
CA GLU A 144 -7.81 -1.45 -14.47
C GLU A 144 -6.65 -2.31 -14.98
N LYS A 145 -6.25 -2.10 -16.25
CA LYS A 145 -5.14 -2.81 -16.87
C LYS A 145 -3.78 -2.44 -16.24
N TRP A 146 -3.62 -1.20 -15.79
CA TRP A 146 -2.41 -0.75 -15.10
C TRP A 146 -2.25 -1.41 -13.73
N LEU A 147 -3.37 -1.49 -12.98
CA LEU A 147 -3.36 -2.11 -11.66
C LEU A 147 -3.14 -3.62 -11.74
N ASP A 148 -3.68 -4.28 -12.77
CA ASP A 148 -3.46 -5.71 -13.02
C ASP A 148 -3.72 -6.58 -11.77
N THR A 149 -4.72 -6.17 -10.97
CA THR A 149 -5.08 -6.84 -9.71
C THR A 149 -6.25 -7.79 -9.95
N PRO A 150 -6.14 -9.08 -9.59
CA PRO A 150 -7.26 -10.02 -9.64
C PRO A 150 -8.44 -9.56 -8.78
N ASP A 151 -9.67 -9.83 -9.25
CA ASP A 151 -10.91 -9.43 -8.58
C ASP A 151 -10.91 -7.95 -8.16
N ILE A 152 -10.56 -7.06 -9.10
CA ILE A 152 -10.31 -5.62 -8.84
C ILE A 152 -11.46 -4.96 -8.07
N GLU A 153 -12.72 -5.30 -8.33
CA GLU A 153 -13.87 -4.73 -7.60
C GLU A 153 -13.87 -5.12 -6.11
N LYS A 154 -13.54 -6.38 -5.79
CA LYS A 154 -13.37 -6.82 -4.39
C LYS A 154 -12.16 -6.13 -3.76
N ASN A 155 -11.10 -5.93 -4.55
CA ASN A 155 -9.90 -5.23 -4.10
C ASN A 155 -10.20 -3.76 -3.75
N GLU A 156 -10.91 -3.03 -4.61
CA GLU A 156 -11.32 -1.65 -4.36
C GLU A 156 -12.21 -1.55 -3.12
N ARG A 157 -13.18 -2.46 -2.97
CA ARG A 157 -14.01 -2.55 -1.76
C ARG A 157 -13.15 -2.73 -0.52
N PHE A 158 -12.25 -3.70 -0.52
CA PHE A 158 -11.32 -3.95 0.58
C PHE A 158 -10.44 -2.73 0.89
N ILE A 159 -9.87 -2.06 -0.13
CA ILE A 159 -9.01 -0.88 0.07
C ILE A 159 -9.78 0.24 0.77
N TRP A 160 -11.04 0.46 0.38
CA TRP A 160 -11.89 1.48 0.98
C TRP A 160 -12.27 1.11 2.41
N GLU A 161 -12.75 -0.12 2.65
CA GLU A 161 -13.09 -0.61 3.99
C GLU A 161 -11.89 -0.57 4.94
N TRP A 162 -10.71 -0.96 4.46
CA TRP A 162 -9.44 -0.86 5.19
C TRP A 162 -9.06 0.59 5.50
N HIS A 163 -9.24 1.51 4.56
CA HIS A 163 -9.02 2.94 4.79
C HIS A 163 -9.94 3.47 5.90
N GLU A 164 -11.24 3.17 5.84
CA GLU A 164 -12.22 3.61 6.84
C GLU A 164 -11.96 2.98 8.21
N LEU A 165 -11.55 1.71 8.28
CA LEU A 165 -11.13 1.09 9.53
C LEU A 165 -9.92 1.80 10.13
N LEU A 166 -8.86 2.02 9.35
CA LEU A 166 -7.67 2.72 9.84
C LEU A 166 -8.01 4.15 10.31
N LYS A 167 -8.90 4.85 9.61
CA LYS A 167 -9.38 6.18 10.01
C LYS A 167 -10.11 6.12 11.36
N LYS A 168 -11.01 5.15 11.57
CA LYS A 168 -11.68 4.92 12.87
C LYS A 168 -10.68 4.65 13.99
N LEU A 169 -9.71 3.76 13.75
CA LEU A 169 -8.68 3.40 14.75
C LEU A 169 -7.75 4.56 15.08
N ARG A 170 -7.37 5.39 14.10
CA ARG A 170 -6.61 6.63 14.32
C ARG A 170 -7.39 7.61 15.19
N ASN A 171 -8.66 7.83 14.88
CA ASN A 171 -9.51 8.73 15.66
C ASN A 171 -9.70 8.23 17.10
N ALA A 172 -9.91 6.92 17.30
CA ALA A 172 -9.97 6.32 18.62
C ALA A 172 -8.65 6.49 19.40
N THR A 173 -7.50 6.34 18.72
CA THR A 173 -6.19 6.54 19.33
C THR A 173 -5.92 8.00 19.71
N LYS A 174 -6.41 8.96 18.91
CA LYS A 174 -6.36 10.39 19.25
C LYS A 174 -7.28 10.74 20.42
N ALA A 175 -8.45 10.11 20.52
CA ALA A 175 -9.43 10.37 21.57
C ALA A 175 -9.04 9.76 22.92
N ASP A 176 -8.34 8.62 22.91
CA ASP A 176 -7.83 7.94 24.10
C ASP A 176 -6.31 7.75 23.99
N PRO A 177 -5.53 8.78 24.38
CA PRO A 177 -4.07 8.76 24.24
C PRO A 177 -3.36 7.96 25.34
N ASP A 178 -4.11 7.27 26.21
CA ASP A 178 -3.49 6.41 27.23
C ASP A 178 -2.59 5.34 26.59
N TYR A 179 -1.36 5.23 27.11
CA TYR A 179 -0.33 4.40 26.52
C TYR A 179 -0.70 2.91 26.53
N GLU A 180 -1.25 2.39 27.63
CA GLU A 180 -1.59 0.98 27.72
C GLU A 180 -2.79 0.62 26.85
N SER A 181 -3.80 1.49 26.79
CA SER A 181 -4.93 1.36 25.87
C SER A 181 -4.48 1.41 24.40
N ALA A 182 -3.62 2.35 24.02
CA ALA A 182 -3.08 2.45 22.67
C ALA A 182 -2.23 1.24 22.29
N LYS A 183 -1.39 0.76 23.21
CA LYS A 183 -0.59 -0.45 23.04
C LYS A 183 -1.47 -1.67 22.82
N LYS A 184 -2.52 -1.85 23.63
CA LYS A 184 -3.46 -2.97 23.50
C LYS A 184 -4.17 -2.96 22.14
N ARG A 185 -4.66 -1.80 21.69
CA ARG A 185 -5.29 -1.65 20.36
C ARG A 185 -4.33 -2.00 19.23
N ASN A 186 -3.09 -1.53 19.31
CA ASN A 186 -2.08 -1.81 18.28
C ASN A 186 -1.66 -3.29 18.24
N ILE A 187 -1.51 -3.93 19.40
CA ILE A 187 -1.25 -5.37 19.46
C ILE A 187 -2.41 -6.14 18.83
N MET A 188 -3.66 -5.77 19.15
CA MET A 188 -4.85 -6.42 18.57
C MET A 188 -4.93 -6.23 17.05
N LEU A 189 -4.68 -5.02 16.54
CA LEU A 189 -4.58 -4.72 15.10
C LEU A 189 -3.54 -5.62 14.42
N LEU A 190 -2.33 -5.72 14.99
CA LEU A 190 -1.27 -6.55 14.43
C LEU A 190 -1.63 -8.04 14.44
N GLN A 191 -2.19 -8.53 15.55
CA GLN A 191 -2.57 -9.94 15.70
C GLN A 191 -3.66 -10.35 14.71
N ILE A 192 -4.73 -9.56 14.64
CA ILE A 192 -5.89 -9.86 13.79
C ILE A 192 -5.53 -9.76 12.31
N PHE A 193 -4.80 -8.72 11.89
CA PHE A 193 -4.67 -8.41 10.47
C PHE A 193 -3.33 -8.79 9.83
N TYR A 194 -2.31 -9.16 10.62
CA TYR A 194 -1.00 -9.45 10.05
C TYR A 194 -0.37 -10.75 10.57
N PHE A 195 -0.36 -10.98 11.89
CA PHE A 195 0.24 -12.22 12.44
C PHE A 195 -0.63 -13.45 12.25
N THR A 196 -1.95 -13.29 12.11
CA THR A 196 -2.84 -14.40 11.73
C THR A 196 -2.75 -14.60 10.20
N PRO A 197 -2.22 -15.74 9.69
CA PRO A 197 -2.00 -15.92 8.25
C PRO A 197 -3.31 -15.92 7.44
N TYR A 198 -3.22 -15.53 6.17
CA TYR A 198 -4.31 -15.61 5.19
C TYR A 198 -4.01 -16.70 4.15
N SER A 199 -5.05 -17.31 3.59
CA SER A 199 -4.97 -18.02 2.31
C SER A 199 -5.31 -17.03 1.20
N ILE A 200 -4.54 -17.04 0.11
CA ILE A 200 -4.75 -16.09 -0.99
C ILE A 200 -6.12 -16.30 -1.66
N GLU A 201 -6.58 -17.55 -1.76
CA GLU A 201 -7.86 -17.92 -2.34
C GLU A 201 -9.06 -17.46 -1.49
N ALA A 202 -8.88 -17.43 -0.17
CA ALA A 202 -9.90 -17.05 0.80
C ALA A 202 -9.71 -15.65 1.39
N PHE A 203 -8.79 -14.84 0.84
CA PHE A 203 -8.39 -13.58 1.47
C PHE A 203 -9.60 -12.67 1.75
N TYR A 204 -10.47 -12.46 0.76
CA TYR A 204 -11.58 -11.52 0.89
C TYR A 204 -12.64 -11.95 1.93
N SER A 205 -12.92 -13.24 2.08
CA SER A 205 -13.83 -13.70 3.14
C SER A 205 -13.16 -13.62 4.52
N GLN A 206 -11.87 -13.98 4.61
CA GLN A 206 -11.12 -13.92 5.85
C GLN A 206 -10.94 -12.49 6.37
N ILE A 207 -10.71 -11.52 5.49
CA ILE A 207 -10.57 -10.12 5.89
C ILE A 207 -11.91 -9.54 6.35
N GLU A 208 -13.02 -9.89 5.70
CA GLU A 208 -14.37 -9.47 6.10
C GLU A 208 -14.72 -10.00 7.50
N GLU A 209 -14.48 -11.29 7.76
CA GLU A 209 -14.66 -11.90 9.08
C GLU A 209 -13.82 -11.20 10.17
N ARG A 210 -12.57 -10.83 9.86
CA ARG A 210 -11.67 -10.16 10.79
C ARG A 210 -12.05 -8.71 11.05
N MET A 211 -12.50 -7.99 10.02
CA MET A 211 -13.00 -6.62 10.17
C MET A 211 -14.24 -6.57 11.06
N ALA A 212 -15.07 -7.62 11.09
CA ALA A 212 -16.24 -7.72 11.96
C ALA A 212 -15.91 -7.94 13.46
N LEU A 213 -14.65 -8.20 13.81
CA LEU A 213 -14.21 -8.40 15.20
C LEU A 213 -13.92 -7.09 15.96
N ILE A 214 -13.94 -5.94 15.27
CA ILE A 214 -13.49 -4.65 15.79
C ILE A 214 -14.56 -3.57 15.62
#